data_AF-A0A4Q6E3I4-F1
#
_entry.id   AF-A0A4Q6E3I4-F1
#
_cell.length_a   1.000
_cell.length_b   1.000
_cell.length_c   1.000
_cell.angle_alpha   90.00
_cell.angle_beta   90.00
_cell.angle_gamma   90.00
#
_symmetry.space_group_name_H-M   'P 1'
#
loop_
_entity.id
_entity.type
_entity.pdbx_description
1 polymer ?
#
loop_
_entity_poly.entity_id
_entity_poly.type
_entity_poly.pdbx_seq_one_letter_code
_entity_poly.pdbx_strand_id
1 'polypeptide(L)'
;MDATFISENNETFRNRDADPISGLAAAFHRDGFLLLKNFFPRERMEEWAEAFRPLLAHHLENYADPSLRGPARYYVTLPFRAPFNDPLIFNDDRLFSLLEKIAGPDFTMGQLATDTPLKGSEFQEIHADAPPLFSEGPVDTPAFQLALNFPLCDVN
;
A
#
# COMPACT_ATOMS: atom_id res chain seq x y z
N MET A 1 5.82 -7.32 -21.19
CA MET A 1 5.42 -8.43 -20.31
C MET A 1 4.40 -7.86 -19.35
N ASP A 2 3.12 -8.04 -19.69
CA ASP A 2 1.99 -7.34 -19.08
C ASP A 2 1.43 -8.14 -17.90
N ALA A 3 1.55 -7.59 -16.69
CA ALA A 3 0.70 -7.98 -15.58
C ALA A 3 -0.61 -7.19 -15.70
N THR A 4 -1.59 -7.79 -16.36
CA THR A 4 -2.95 -7.27 -16.49
C THR A 4 -3.80 -7.86 -15.35
N PHE A 5 -4.14 -7.05 -14.35
CA PHE A 5 -5.34 -7.34 -13.55
C PHE A 5 -6.54 -6.81 -14.31
N ILE A 6 -7.42 -7.76 -14.63
CA ILE A 6 -8.64 -7.60 -15.42
C ILE A 6 -9.60 -6.73 -14.61
N SER A 7 -9.72 -5.45 -14.99
CA SER A 7 -10.90 -4.65 -14.70
C SER A 7 -11.80 -4.70 -15.93
N GLU A 8 -12.74 -5.65 -15.96
CA GLU A 8 -14.03 -5.56 -16.64
C GLU A 8 -14.74 -6.93 -16.55
N ASN A 9 -15.98 -6.92 -16.04
CA ASN A 9 -16.95 -8.01 -15.97
C ASN A 9 -16.74 -9.10 -14.91
N ASN A 10 -17.64 -9.06 -13.93
CA ASN A 10 -17.80 -9.93 -12.76
C ASN A 10 -18.25 -11.38 -13.09
N GLU A 11 -17.91 -11.91 -14.28
CA GLU A 11 -18.35 -13.25 -14.72
C GLU A 11 -17.24 -14.16 -15.29
N THR A 12 -15.97 -13.74 -15.30
CA THR A 12 -14.90 -14.56 -15.92
C THR A 12 -13.94 -15.18 -14.92
N PHE A 13 -14.46 -15.87 -13.89
CA PHE A 13 -13.68 -16.77 -13.03
C PHE A 13 -13.75 -18.24 -13.49
N ARG A 14 -14.02 -18.49 -14.77
CA ARG A 14 -14.03 -19.84 -15.33
C ARG A 14 -12.85 -20.05 -16.29
N ASN A 15 -11.85 -20.74 -15.75
CA ASN A 15 -10.96 -21.67 -16.44
C ASN A 15 -9.66 -21.11 -17.07
N ARG A 16 -8.59 -21.08 -16.25
CA ARG A 16 -7.23 -21.55 -16.59
C ARG A 16 -6.66 -22.22 -15.33
N ASP A 17 -6.09 -23.41 -15.45
CA ASP A 17 -5.75 -24.35 -14.36
C ASP A 17 -4.58 -23.93 -13.42
N ALA A 18 -4.41 -22.64 -13.13
CA ALA A 18 -3.52 -22.15 -12.09
C ALA A 18 -4.24 -21.07 -11.29
N ASP A 19 -4.31 -21.25 -9.97
CA ASP A 19 -4.81 -20.25 -9.03
C ASP A 19 -4.07 -18.91 -9.25
N PRO A 20 -4.73 -17.86 -9.78
CA PRO A 20 -4.08 -16.58 -10.09
C PRO A 20 -3.41 -15.95 -8.88
N ILE A 21 -3.95 -16.18 -7.68
CA ILE A 21 -3.39 -15.66 -6.42
C ILE A 21 -2.05 -16.34 -6.10
N SER A 22 -1.93 -17.65 -6.38
CA SER A 22 -0.66 -18.36 -6.22
C SER A 22 0.42 -17.83 -7.17
N GLY A 23 0.04 -17.48 -8.39
CA GLY A 23 0.96 -16.85 -9.35
C GLY A 23 1.46 -15.48 -8.88
N LEU A 24 0.58 -14.67 -8.29
CA LEU A 24 0.96 -13.38 -7.71
C LEU A 24 1.89 -13.53 -6.50
N ALA A 25 1.56 -14.43 -5.56
CA ALA A 25 2.39 -14.67 -4.39
C ALA A 25 3.80 -15.12 -4.82
N ALA A 26 3.90 -16.02 -5.81
CA ALA A 26 5.19 -16.43 -6.37
C ALA A 26 5.97 -15.27 -7.01
N ALA A 27 5.28 -14.35 -7.71
CA ALA A 27 5.91 -13.15 -8.24
C ALA A 27 6.39 -12.20 -7.14
N PHE A 28 5.61 -12.02 -6.07
CA PHE A 28 6.03 -11.23 -4.90
C PHE A 28 7.28 -11.81 -4.24
N HIS A 29 7.32 -13.12 -3.98
CA HIS A 29 8.50 -13.76 -3.38
C HIS A 29 9.76 -13.68 -4.25
N ARG A 30 9.59 -13.63 -5.58
CA ARG A 30 10.71 -13.48 -6.51
C ARG A 30 11.22 -12.04 -6.59
N ASP A 31 10.31 -11.06 -6.67
CA ASP A 31 10.64 -9.68 -7.03
C ASP A 31 10.64 -8.71 -5.83
N GLY A 32 10.06 -9.12 -4.69
CA GLY A 32 9.91 -8.30 -3.48
C GLY A 32 8.76 -7.29 -3.52
N PHE A 33 8.06 -7.14 -4.65
CA PHE A 33 6.91 -6.25 -4.79
C PHE A 33 5.93 -6.72 -5.86
N LEU A 34 4.71 -6.16 -5.84
CA LEU A 34 3.70 -6.34 -6.88
C LEU A 34 3.08 -4.99 -7.25
N LEU A 35 2.74 -4.81 -8.53
CA LEU A 35 1.92 -3.70 -8.99
C LEU A 35 0.54 -4.22 -9.41
N LEU A 36 -0.47 -3.93 -8.58
CA LEU A 36 -1.86 -4.31 -8.84
C LEU A 36 -2.60 -3.13 -9.48
N LYS A 37 -2.65 -3.11 -10.80
CA LYS A 37 -3.32 -2.05 -11.56
C LYS A 37 -4.83 -2.09 -11.33
N ASN A 38 -5.44 -0.92 -11.14
CA ASN A 38 -6.89 -0.76 -10.97
C ASN A 38 -7.49 -1.65 -9.86
N PHE A 39 -6.72 -1.91 -8.79
CA PHE A 39 -7.16 -2.81 -7.73
C PHE A 39 -8.34 -2.24 -6.92
N PHE A 40 -8.24 -0.94 -6.58
CA PHE A 40 -9.32 -0.18 -5.97
C PHE A 40 -10.05 0.69 -7.02
N PRO A 41 -11.38 0.87 -6.89
CA PRO A 41 -12.12 1.74 -7.78
C PRO A 41 -11.64 3.19 -7.68
N ARG A 42 -11.45 3.86 -8.82
CA ARG A 42 -10.99 5.25 -8.89
C ARG A 42 -11.85 6.19 -8.04
N GLU A 43 -13.17 6.05 -8.10
CA GLU A 43 -14.10 6.89 -7.35
C GLU A 43 -13.89 6.79 -5.83
N ARG A 44 -13.53 5.60 -5.31
CA ARG A 44 -13.19 5.44 -3.89
C ARG A 44 -11.90 6.19 -3.53
N MET A 45 -10.90 6.14 -4.41
CA MET A 45 -9.63 6.87 -4.21
C MET A 45 -9.82 8.38 -4.27
N GLU A 46 -10.71 8.87 -5.13
CA GLU A 46 -11.09 10.28 -5.21
C GLU A 46 -11.81 10.74 -3.93
N GLU A 47 -12.74 9.95 -3.38
CA GLU A 47 -13.38 10.26 -2.09
C GLU A 47 -12.37 10.33 -0.93
N TRP A 48 -11.42 9.39 -0.88
CA TRP A 48 -10.34 9.42 0.10
C TRP A 48 -9.44 10.63 -0.08
N ALA A 49 -9.12 10.99 -1.32
CA ALA A 49 -8.33 12.17 -1.63
C ALA A 49 -9.01 13.46 -1.15
N GLU A 50 -10.31 13.63 -1.44
CA GLU A 50 -11.08 14.80 -0.99
C GLU A 50 -11.17 14.88 0.53
N ALA A 51 -11.38 13.75 1.21
CA ALA A 51 -11.42 13.71 2.67
C ALA A 51 -10.03 13.93 3.31
N PHE A 52 -8.94 13.60 2.60
CA PHE A 52 -7.58 13.78 3.09
C PHE A 52 -7.13 15.25 3.05
N ARG A 53 -7.56 16.04 2.04
CA ARG A 53 -7.19 17.46 1.89
C ARG A 53 -7.30 18.28 3.19
N PRO A 54 -8.42 18.30 3.94
CA PRO A 54 -8.51 19.05 5.19
C PRO A 54 -7.62 18.49 6.31
N LEU A 55 -7.35 17.17 6.33
CA LEU A 55 -6.43 16.58 7.30
C LEU A 55 -4.99 17.03 7.04
N LEU A 56 -4.58 17.04 5.78
CA LEU A 56 -3.28 17.56 5.38
C LEU A 56 -3.14 19.04 5.72
N ALA A 57 -4.14 19.87 5.39
CA ALA A 57 -4.12 21.30 5.72
C ALA A 57 -3.94 21.52 7.23
N HIS A 58 -4.75 20.84 8.05
CA HIS A 58 -4.61 20.88 9.50
C HIS A 58 -3.23 20.40 9.97
N HIS A 59 -2.69 19.34 9.36
CA HIS A 59 -1.37 18.83 9.71
C HIS A 59 -0.26 19.86 9.42
N LEU A 60 -0.32 20.52 8.27
CA LEU A 60 0.64 21.54 7.88
C LEU A 60 0.61 22.77 8.80
N GLU A 61 -0.58 23.16 9.26
CA GLU A 61 -0.75 24.30 10.16
C GLU A 61 -0.24 24.03 11.58
N ASN A 62 -0.32 22.78 12.06
CA ASN A 62 -0.17 22.47 13.48
C ASN A 62 1.05 21.59 13.80
N TYR A 63 1.53 20.80 12.85
CA TYR A 63 2.53 19.75 13.10
C TYR A 63 3.66 19.71 12.07
N ALA A 64 3.72 20.67 11.14
CA ALA A 64 4.78 20.72 10.14
C ALA A 64 6.15 20.95 10.77
N ASP A 65 6.89 19.86 10.98
CA ASP A 65 8.29 19.89 11.38
C ASP A 65 9.15 19.22 10.28
N PRO A 66 9.89 20.01 9.48
CA PRO A 66 10.72 19.48 8.41
C PRO A 66 11.89 18.62 8.90
N SER A 67 12.24 18.66 10.19
CA SER A 67 13.34 17.86 10.75
C SER A 67 13.03 16.36 10.85
N LEU A 68 11.76 15.97 10.82
CA LEU A 68 11.35 14.59 11.04
C LEU A 68 11.47 13.69 9.80
N ARG A 69 11.26 14.26 8.60
CA ARG A 69 11.15 13.49 7.35
C ARG A 69 11.86 14.14 6.15
N GLY A 70 12.50 15.29 6.35
CA GLY A 70 13.12 16.08 5.29
C GLY A 70 12.20 17.19 4.76
N PRO A 71 12.71 18.01 3.81
CA PRO A 71 12.00 19.18 3.32
C PRO A 71 10.68 18.81 2.65
N ALA A 72 9.61 19.52 3.02
CA ALA A 72 8.28 19.41 2.41
C ALA A 72 7.71 17.98 2.28
N ARG A 73 8.08 17.08 3.20
CA ARG A 73 7.58 15.71 3.26
C ARG A 73 6.93 15.44 4.62
N TYR A 74 5.72 14.91 4.59
CA TYR A 74 4.91 14.73 5.80
C TYR A 74 4.39 13.30 5.88
N TYR A 75 4.26 12.81 7.11
CA TYR A 75 3.63 11.54 7.43
C TYR A 75 2.34 11.83 8.20
N VAL A 76 1.19 11.57 7.58
CA VAL A 76 -0.11 11.91 8.16
C VAL A 76 -0.86 10.63 8.49
N THR A 77 -1.05 10.34 9.77
CA THR A 77 -1.88 9.22 10.21
C THR A 77 -3.34 9.49 9.89
N LEU A 78 -4.02 8.52 9.27
CA LEU A 78 -5.43 8.63 8.93
C LEU A 78 -6.29 8.16 10.12
N PRO A 79 -7.37 8.87 10.46
CA PRO A 79 -8.23 8.46 11.55
C PRO A 79 -9.06 7.25 11.12
N PHE A 80 -9.13 6.20 11.96
CA PHE A 80 -9.93 5.00 11.67
C PHE A 80 -11.44 5.24 11.87
N ARG A 81 -12.00 6.11 11.03
CA ARG A 81 -13.41 6.49 10.95
C ARG A 81 -13.73 6.86 9.50
N ALA A 82 -15.01 6.99 9.16
CA ALA A 82 -15.42 7.32 7.81
C ALA A 82 -14.73 8.61 7.29
N PRO A 83 -14.25 8.64 6.04
CA PRO A 83 -14.31 7.54 5.05
C PRO A 83 -13.14 6.54 5.11
N PHE A 84 -12.13 6.76 5.96
CA PHE A 84 -10.90 5.95 5.99
C PHE A 84 -11.06 4.57 6.64
N ASN A 85 -12.19 4.31 7.31
CA ASN A 85 -12.57 2.96 7.72
C ASN A 85 -13.32 2.21 6.60
N ASP A 86 -12.85 2.31 5.36
CA ASP A 86 -13.42 1.66 4.18
C ASP A 86 -13.09 0.14 4.14
N PRO A 87 -14.10 -0.76 4.27
CA PRO A 87 -13.89 -2.20 4.19
C PRO A 87 -13.28 -2.65 2.86
N LEU A 88 -13.41 -1.88 1.78
CA LEU A 88 -12.77 -2.21 0.50
C LEU A 88 -11.23 -2.16 0.58
N ILE A 89 -10.66 -1.46 1.56
CA ILE A 89 -9.21 -1.34 1.73
C ILE A 89 -8.65 -2.43 2.65
N PHE A 90 -9.36 -2.79 3.73
CA PHE A 90 -8.87 -3.73 4.75
C PHE A 90 -9.71 -5.00 4.92
N ASN A 91 -10.68 -5.25 4.04
CA ASN A 91 -11.52 -6.46 4.04
C ASN A 91 -11.95 -6.85 2.61
N ASP A 92 -11.05 -6.69 1.64
CA ASP A 92 -11.24 -7.19 0.26
C ASP A 92 -10.73 -8.64 0.17
N ASP A 93 -11.61 -9.56 -0.23
CA ASP A 93 -11.30 -11.00 -0.29
C ASP A 93 -10.10 -11.33 -1.19
N ARG A 94 -9.91 -10.56 -2.27
CA ARG A 94 -8.80 -10.78 -3.22
C ARG A 94 -7.48 -10.38 -2.59
N LEU A 95 -7.49 -9.25 -1.87
CA LEU A 95 -6.34 -8.78 -1.10
C LEU A 95 -6.02 -9.76 0.03
N PHE A 96 -7.01 -10.18 0.82
CA PHE A 96 -6.83 -11.14 1.92
C PHE A 96 -6.24 -12.45 1.43
N SER A 97 -6.81 -13.01 0.35
CA SER A 97 -6.31 -14.26 -0.25
C SER A 97 -4.84 -14.14 -0.67
N LEU A 98 -4.42 -12.98 -1.18
CA LEU A 98 -3.03 -12.73 -1.57
C LEU A 98 -2.12 -12.57 -0.34
N LEU A 99 -2.52 -11.74 0.63
CA LEU A 99 -1.74 -11.49 1.85
C LEU A 99 -1.57 -12.77 2.67
N GLU A 100 -2.60 -13.59 2.79
CA GLU A 100 -2.54 -14.88 3.47
C GLU A 100 -1.49 -15.82 2.83
N LYS A 101 -1.39 -15.84 1.50
CA LYS A 101 -0.35 -16.63 0.82
C LYS A 101 1.06 -16.07 1.02
N ILE A 102 1.21 -14.75 1.19
CA ILE A 102 2.52 -14.10 1.33
C ILE A 102 3.03 -14.16 2.78
N ALA A 103 2.18 -13.83 3.75
CA ALA A 103 2.55 -13.62 5.15
C ALA A 103 1.94 -14.65 6.12
N GLY A 104 1.09 -15.56 5.65
CA GLY A 104 0.31 -16.47 6.49
C GLY A 104 -1.02 -15.85 6.96
N PRO A 105 -1.86 -16.62 7.66
CA PRO A 105 -3.25 -16.24 7.94
C PRO A 105 -3.44 -15.17 9.03
N ASP A 106 -2.44 -14.99 9.90
CA ASP A 106 -2.56 -14.15 11.10
C ASP A 106 -1.91 -12.77 10.94
N PHE A 107 -2.01 -12.17 9.74
CA PHE A 107 -1.51 -10.81 9.52
C PHE A 107 -2.42 -9.77 10.17
N THR A 108 -1.81 -8.64 10.58
CA THR A 108 -2.54 -7.51 11.19
C THR A 108 -2.16 -6.20 10.52
N MET A 109 -3.12 -5.31 10.32
CA MET A 109 -2.83 -3.94 9.90
C MET A 109 -2.25 -3.15 11.09
N GLY A 110 -0.95 -2.87 11.06
CA GLY A 110 -0.28 -2.09 12.10
C GLY A 110 -0.42 -0.58 11.92
N GLN A 111 -0.58 -0.10 10.69
CA GLN A 111 -0.56 1.34 10.37
C GLN A 111 -1.51 1.67 9.22
N LEU A 112 -2.13 2.85 9.29
CA LEU A 112 -2.87 3.48 8.21
C LEU A 112 -2.49 4.97 8.18
N ALA A 113 -1.71 5.36 7.17
CA ALA A 113 -1.17 6.70 7.05
C ALA A 113 -0.80 7.02 5.60
N THR A 114 -0.49 8.28 5.35
CA THR A 114 0.01 8.74 4.05
C THR A 114 1.46 9.19 4.15
N ASP A 115 2.27 8.77 3.18
CA ASP A 115 3.51 9.46 2.83
C ASP A 115 3.17 10.57 1.84
N THR A 116 3.35 11.82 2.26
CA THR A 116 2.85 12.99 1.53
C THR A 116 4.00 13.92 1.17
N PRO A 117 4.75 13.63 0.08
CA PRO A 117 5.68 14.59 -0.49
C PRO A 117 4.90 15.74 -1.13
N LEU A 118 5.26 16.97 -0.80
CA LEU A 118 4.73 18.18 -1.43
C LEU A 118 5.78 18.81 -2.34
N LYS A 119 5.35 19.80 -3.14
CA LYS A 119 6.25 20.56 -3.99
C LYS A 119 7.41 21.14 -3.16
N GLY A 120 8.64 20.80 -3.57
CA GLY A 120 9.86 21.15 -2.85
C GLY A 120 10.45 20.00 -2.03
N SER A 121 9.81 18.84 -2.00
CA SER A 121 10.41 17.64 -1.42
C SER A 121 11.54 17.11 -2.28
N GLU A 122 12.55 16.54 -1.64
CA GLU A 122 13.67 15.89 -2.30
C GLU A 122 13.47 14.37 -2.41
N PHE A 123 14.29 13.74 -3.27
CA PHE A 123 14.37 12.29 -3.35
C PHE A 123 14.92 11.73 -2.04
N GLN A 124 14.41 10.57 -1.64
CA GLN A 124 14.93 9.85 -0.48
C GLN A 124 16.08 8.96 -0.91
N GLU A 125 17.04 8.78 0.00
CA GLU A 125 18.04 7.72 -0.10
C GLU A 125 17.34 6.35 -0.18
N ILE A 126 17.97 5.41 -0.87
CA ILE A 126 17.45 4.04 -0.97
C ILE A 126 17.45 3.41 0.42
N HIS A 127 16.30 2.89 0.84
CA HIS A 127 16.13 2.23 2.14
C HIS A 127 15.04 1.15 2.07
N ALA A 128 15.03 0.27 3.08
CA ALA A 128 13.93 -0.62 3.37
C ALA A 128 13.04 -0.01 4.47
N ASP A 129 11.74 -0.28 4.44
CA ASP A 129 10.78 0.25 5.42
C ASP A 129 11.02 -0.28 6.83
N ALA A 130 11.60 -1.49 6.95
CA ALA A 130 11.97 -2.10 8.21
C ALA A 130 13.45 -2.50 8.21
N PRO A 131 14.15 -2.37 9.34
CA PRO A 131 15.47 -2.95 9.50
C PRO A 131 15.39 -4.49 9.48
N PRO A 132 16.51 -5.17 9.20
CA PRO A 132 16.58 -6.63 9.32
C PRO A 132 16.19 -7.12 10.73
N LEU A 133 15.49 -8.26 10.81
CA LEU A 133 15.14 -8.89 12.09
C LEU A 133 16.37 -9.40 12.86
N PHE A 134 17.42 -9.77 12.13
CA PHE A 134 18.64 -10.35 12.67
C PHE A 134 19.84 -9.51 12.24
N SER A 135 20.74 -9.25 13.19
CA SER A 135 21.93 -8.39 13.01
C SER A 135 23.12 -9.11 12.38
N GLU A 136 23.05 -10.45 12.31
CA GLU A 136 24.14 -11.37 11.99
C GLU A 136 24.50 -11.40 10.49
N GLY A 137 23.78 -10.65 9.66
CA GLY A 137 24.06 -10.51 8.23
C GLY A 137 22.79 -10.58 7.38
N PRO A 138 22.91 -10.47 6.04
CA PRO A 138 21.79 -10.63 5.14
C PRO A 138 21.32 -12.09 5.17
N VAL A 139 20.35 -12.37 6.03
CA VAL A 139 19.61 -13.63 6.04
C VAL A 139 18.31 -13.38 5.30
N ASP A 140 18.07 -14.15 4.25
CA ASP A 140 16.76 -14.18 3.62
C ASP A 140 15.74 -14.64 4.66
N THR A 141 14.86 -13.73 5.04
CA THR A 141 13.76 -14.01 5.97
C THR A 141 12.46 -13.99 5.20
N PRO A 142 11.45 -14.77 5.62
CA PRO A 142 10.10 -14.56 5.15
C PRO A 142 9.67 -13.11 5.36
N ALA A 143 8.82 -12.60 4.47
CA ALA A 143 8.28 -11.25 4.62
C ALA A 143 7.54 -11.14 5.96
N PHE A 144 8.00 -10.23 6.82
CA PHE A 144 7.41 -9.99 8.15
C PHE A 144 6.72 -8.62 8.24
N GLN A 145 6.97 -7.75 7.28
CA GLN A 145 6.30 -6.47 7.11
C GLN A 145 5.95 -6.29 5.64
N LEU A 146 4.69 -5.91 5.37
CA LEU A 146 4.19 -5.64 4.03
C LEU A 146 3.65 -4.22 3.98
N ALA A 147 4.11 -3.45 3.00
CA ALA A 147 3.53 -2.15 2.67
C ALA A 147 2.51 -2.31 1.54
N LEU A 148 1.26 -1.92 1.81
CA LEU A 148 0.23 -1.79 0.79
C LEU A 148 0.04 -0.31 0.47
N ASN A 149 0.66 0.14 -0.61
CA ASN A 149 0.59 1.52 -1.05
C ASN A 149 -0.44 1.68 -2.16
N PHE A 150 -1.33 2.66 -2.00
CA PHE A 150 -2.26 3.09 -3.03
C PHE A 150 -2.27 4.63 -3.07
N PRO A 151 -2.18 5.23 -4.27
CA PRO A 151 -2.04 6.67 -4.35
C PRO A 151 -3.40 7.37 -4.32
N LEU A 152 -3.47 8.52 -3.66
CA LEU A 152 -4.65 9.41 -3.64
C LEU A 152 -4.59 10.47 -4.76
N CYS A 153 -3.60 10.39 -5.63
CA CYS A 153 -3.44 11.22 -6.82
C CYS A 153 -2.74 10.41 -7.92
N ASP A 154 -2.65 10.95 -9.13
CA ASP A 154 -1.88 10.30 -10.18
C ASP A 154 -0.38 10.33 -9.87
N VAL A 155 0.30 9.20 -10.04
CA VAL A 155 1.75 9.04 -9.86
C VAL A 155 2.38 8.87 -11.24
N ASN A 156 3.35 9.73 -11.58
CA ASN A 156 4.02 9.80 -12.88
C ASN A 156 5.51 9.52 -12.77
#